data_AF-A0A1H4KLU5-F1
#
_entry.id   AF-A0A1H4KLU5-F1
#
_cell.length_a   1.000
_cell.length_b   1.000
_cell.length_c   1.000
_cell.angle_alpha   90.00
_cell.angle_beta   90.00
_cell.angle_gamma   90.00
#
_symmetry.space_group_name_H-M   'P 1'
#
loop_
_entity.id
_entity.type
_entity.pdbx_description
1 polymer ?
#
loop_
_entity_poly.entity_id
_entity_poly.type
_entity_poly.pdbx_seq_one_letter_code
_entity_poly.pdbx_strand_id
1 'polypeptide(L)'
;MRISVECGGFTRAADACLAANQTSALLTQSLAGRLVAGAGMAGNDATSASFARAYDASAPAALAALADLTHAFIGAGRLLAATGSEHAKAEAAAAHAVSAYSGRGLDDDAFVRVSPPRPPSSLGAQEPSLGAVDRWILDQVEGFVWPGGDVTALRATASAWRRAAASTDGLADHVDAAITFLESQRSPEIPVAADALADLRDLVLDTAWQLGSLATACDDYADAIDDTRERTRALLEEIGRMIVEGVAISTIATAISGSLGGGASATAAVAKIREKFPRFVALLTALRASVATASARLQRVLDDLADLRTRVEGWLRVPARNERGELRHPLAWLSKDARFEASPKHGSRPNGRAAAGPRNGQQALEDSVAVNPSTTTRRVAYDGKTEEFVVFDETTPGVFHGHVRSWGELSHAMQRALVEAGVVDRKGRAMTRGGS
;
A
#
# COMPACT_ATOMS: atom_id res chain seq x y z
N MET A 1 36.67 -26.35 2.60
CA MET A 1 36.44 -24.90 2.49
C MET A 1 36.76 -24.29 3.84
N ARG A 2 37.56 -23.21 3.91
CA ARG A 2 37.90 -22.54 5.18
C ARG A 2 36.83 -21.48 5.45
N ILE A 3 35.97 -21.72 6.43
CA ILE A 3 34.94 -20.78 6.87
C ILE A 3 35.62 -19.71 7.72
N SER A 4 35.32 -18.45 7.47
CA SER A 4 35.85 -17.29 8.21
C SER A 4 34.74 -16.25 8.29
N VAL A 5 34.03 -16.22 9.40
CA VAL A 5 32.94 -15.28 9.66
C VAL A 5 33.33 -14.43 10.86
N GLU A 6 33.56 -13.14 10.62
CA GLU A 6 33.49 -12.15 11.69
C GLU A 6 32.02 -11.96 12.01
N CYS A 7 31.54 -12.41 13.18
CA CYS A 7 30.13 -12.32 13.55
C CYS A 7 29.55 -10.89 13.42
N GLY A 8 30.40 -9.85 13.44
CA GLY A 8 30.02 -8.47 13.18
C GLY A 8 29.54 -8.16 11.75
N GLY A 9 29.78 -9.00 10.75
CA GLY A 9 29.24 -8.83 9.39
C GLY A 9 27.73 -9.02 9.33
N PHE A 10 27.23 -10.14 9.86
CA PHE A 10 25.79 -10.44 9.92
C PHE A 10 25.03 -9.46 10.83
N THR A 11 25.62 -9.06 11.96
CA THR A 11 25.02 -8.04 12.83
C THR A 11 24.86 -6.70 12.10
N ARG A 12 25.92 -6.21 11.43
CA ARG A 12 25.85 -4.95 10.67
C ARG A 12 24.85 -5.03 9.50
N ALA A 13 24.77 -6.16 8.83
CA ALA A 13 23.76 -6.39 7.78
C ALA A 13 22.33 -6.34 8.36
N ALA A 14 22.11 -6.95 9.52
CA ALA A 14 20.82 -6.91 10.20
C ALA A 14 20.46 -5.48 10.68
N ASP A 15 21.43 -4.72 11.18
CA ASP A 15 21.26 -3.32 11.58
C ASP A 15 20.91 -2.41 10.39
N ALA A 16 21.50 -2.67 9.21
CA ALA A 16 21.14 -1.97 7.98
C ALA A 16 19.69 -2.23 7.57
N CYS A 17 19.21 -3.49 7.66
CA CYS A 17 17.80 -3.81 7.46
C CYS A 17 16.88 -3.17 8.50
N LEU A 18 17.32 -3.06 9.76
CA LEU A 18 16.58 -2.36 10.81
C LEU A 18 16.43 -0.86 10.50
N ALA A 19 17.51 -0.20 10.08
CA ALA A 19 17.47 1.20 9.68
C ALA A 19 16.55 1.43 8.47
N ALA A 20 16.57 0.52 7.49
CA ALA A 20 15.65 0.54 6.35
C ALA A 20 14.19 0.37 6.79
N ASN A 21 13.89 -0.56 7.69
CA ASN A 21 12.56 -0.76 8.26
C ASN A 21 12.03 0.52 8.94
N GLN A 22 12.81 1.13 9.82
CA GLN A 22 12.41 2.34 10.54
C GLN A 22 12.20 3.53 9.60
N THR A 23 13.08 3.69 8.62
CA THR A 23 12.96 4.74 7.59
C THR A 23 11.71 4.52 6.73
N SER A 24 11.48 3.30 6.27
CA SER A 24 10.29 2.91 5.49
C SER A 24 8.99 3.13 6.28
N ALA A 25 8.97 2.82 7.58
CA ALA A 25 7.82 3.05 8.44
C ALA A 25 7.47 4.55 8.56
N LEU A 26 8.48 5.40 8.82
CA LEU A 26 8.30 6.85 8.90
C LEU A 26 7.82 7.45 7.57
N LEU A 27 8.40 6.99 6.47
CA LEU A 27 7.98 7.35 5.11
C LEU A 27 6.50 7.01 4.89
N THR A 28 6.10 5.78 5.21
CA THR A 28 4.73 5.28 5.00
C THR A 28 3.72 6.11 5.78
N GLN A 29 4.02 6.39 7.05
CA GLN A 29 3.18 7.23 7.91
C GLN A 29 3.09 8.68 7.40
N SER A 30 4.23 9.27 7.00
CA SER A 30 4.29 10.64 6.49
C SER A 30 3.51 10.79 5.19
N LEU A 31 3.65 9.84 4.28
CA LEU A 31 2.92 9.82 3.02
C LEU A 31 1.42 9.72 3.26
N ALA A 32 0.97 8.75 4.06
CA ALA A 32 -0.45 8.58 4.39
C ALA A 32 -1.08 9.87 4.96
N GLY A 33 -0.36 10.58 5.85
CA GLY A 33 -0.80 11.87 6.37
C GLY A 33 -0.88 12.97 5.31
N ARG A 34 0.08 13.04 4.39
CA ARG A 34 0.10 14.06 3.31
C ARG A 34 -1.00 13.84 2.28
N LEU A 35 -1.37 12.60 1.99
CA LEU A 35 -2.42 12.27 1.01
C LEU A 35 -3.82 12.74 1.45
N VAL A 36 -4.02 13.07 2.73
CA VAL A 36 -5.27 13.67 3.22
C VAL A 36 -5.57 15.00 2.50
N ALA A 37 -4.55 15.77 2.16
CA ALA A 37 -4.70 17.03 1.42
C ALA A 37 -5.18 16.84 -0.04
N GLY A 38 -5.13 15.60 -0.56
CA GLY A 38 -5.66 15.24 -1.88
C GLY A 38 -7.15 14.89 -1.87
N ALA A 39 -7.85 15.02 -0.74
CA ALA A 39 -9.28 14.75 -0.67
C ALA A 39 -10.05 15.62 -1.68
N GLY A 40 -10.87 14.99 -2.52
CA GLY A 40 -11.67 15.67 -3.53
C GLY A 40 -10.89 16.27 -4.72
N MET A 41 -9.56 16.20 -4.75
CA MET A 41 -8.71 16.91 -5.72
C MET A 41 -9.07 16.67 -7.20
N ALA A 42 -9.70 15.55 -7.52
CA ALA A 42 -10.01 15.18 -8.90
C ALA A 42 -11.14 15.99 -9.52
N GLY A 43 -12.00 16.64 -8.73
CA GLY A 43 -13.19 17.31 -9.25
C GLY A 43 -14.48 16.48 -9.07
N ASN A 44 -15.62 17.02 -9.48
CA ASN A 44 -16.93 16.34 -9.47
C ASN A 44 -17.61 16.29 -10.85
N ASP A 45 -16.86 16.54 -11.92
CA ASP A 45 -17.39 16.56 -13.29
C ASP A 45 -17.31 15.19 -14.00
N ALA A 46 -17.89 15.10 -15.20
CA ALA A 46 -17.95 13.85 -15.96
C ALA A 46 -16.56 13.29 -16.37
N THR A 47 -15.50 14.11 -16.35
CA THR A 47 -14.13 13.66 -16.64
C THR A 47 -13.41 13.17 -15.38
N SER A 48 -13.74 13.72 -14.19
CA SER A 48 -13.06 13.38 -12.94
C SER A 48 -13.29 11.94 -12.47
N ALA A 49 -14.47 11.37 -12.74
CA ALA A 49 -14.86 10.07 -12.18
C ALA A 49 -13.93 8.91 -12.61
N SER A 50 -13.39 8.96 -13.82
CA SER A 50 -12.49 7.90 -14.32
C SER A 50 -11.12 7.93 -13.65
N PHE A 51 -10.51 9.13 -13.59
CA PHE A 51 -9.27 9.37 -12.86
C PHE A 51 -9.44 9.02 -11.37
N ALA A 52 -10.50 9.52 -10.73
CA ALA A 52 -10.72 9.33 -9.31
C ALA A 52 -10.85 7.85 -8.95
N ARG A 53 -11.60 7.07 -9.72
CA ARG A 53 -11.70 5.61 -9.52
C ARG A 53 -10.35 4.91 -9.62
N ALA A 54 -9.54 5.26 -10.62
CA ALA A 54 -8.23 4.65 -10.80
C ALA A 54 -7.28 5.05 -9.67
N TYR A 55 -7.24 6.33 -9.30
CA TYR A 55 -6.41 6.86 -8.22
C TYR A 55 -6.79 6.28 -6.85
N ASP A 56 -8.09 6.24 -6.54
CA ASP A 56 -8.63 5.73 -5.26
C ASP A 56 -8.43 4.21 -5.09
N ALA A 57 -8.11 3.49 -6.18
CA ALA A 57 -7.70 2.10 -6.16
C ALA A 57 -6.18 1.94 -6.01
N SER A 58 -5.39 2.70 -6.78
CA SER A 58 -3.93 2.60 -6.80
C SER A 58 -3.26 3.20 -5.56
N ALA A 59 -3.77 4.31 -5.01
CA ALA A 59 -3.16 4.99 -3.86
C ALA A 59 -3.13 4.11 -2.58
N PRO A 60 -4.24 3.45 -2.17
CA PRO A 60 -4.19 2.49 -1.07
C PRO A 60 -3.29 1.29 -1.36
N ALA A 61 -3.26 0.79 -2.60
CA ALA A 61 -2.41 -0.34 -2.98
C ALA A 61 -0.92 0.00 -2.85
N ALA A 62 -0.52 1.23 -3.21
CA ALA A 62 0.84 1.71 -3.07
C ALA A 62 1.26 1.87 -1.60
N LEU A 63 0.36 2.37 -0.74
CA LEU A 63 0.59 2.40 0.71
C LEU A 63 0.71 1.00 1.31
N ALA A 64 -0.08 0.04 0.82
CA ALA A 64 0.04 -1.35 1.23
C ALA A 64 1.38 -1.96 0.79
N ALA A 65 1.87 -1.69 -0.43
CA ALA A 65 3.18 -2.14 -0.88
C ALA A 65 4.33 -1.57 -0.02
N LEU A 66 4.25 -0.29 0.37
CA LEU A 66 5.19 0.32 1.32
C LEU A 66 5.16 -0.33 2.71
N ALA A 67 3.96 -0.68 3.20
CA ALA A 67 3.82 -1.44 4.43
C ALA A 67 4.42 -2.86 4.30
N ASP A 68 4.18 -3.52 3.19
CA ASP A 68 4.73 -4.85 2.88
C ASP A 68 6.27 -4.81 2.79
N LEU A 69 6.86 -3.78 2.17
CA LEU A 69 8.31 -3.54 2.19
C LEU A 69 8.84 -3.32 3.62
N THR A 70 8.15 -2.50 4.41
CA THR A 70 8.49 -2.26 5.82
C THR A 70 8.56 -3.59 6.57
N HIS A 71 7.59 -4.48 6.35
CA HIS A 71 7.55 -5.80 6.97
C HIS A 71 8.58 -6.78 6.37
N ALA A 72 8.93 -6.68 5.09
CA ALA A 72 9.97 -7.49 4.47
C ALA A 72 11.34 -7.25 5.12
N PHE A 73 11.66 -6.00 5.47
CA PHE A 73 12.88 -5.67 6.21
C PHE A 73 12.95 -6.30 7.61
N ILE A 74 11.80 -6.54 8.25
CA ILE A 74 11.74 -7.30 9.51
C ILE A 74 12.18 -8.75 9.28
N GLY A 75 11.64 -9.38 8.23
CA GLY A 75 12.01 -10.74 7.83
C GLY A 75 13.50 -10.86 7.53
N ALA A 76 14.01 -9.97 6.68
CA ALA A 76 15.43 -9.93 6.29
C ALA A 76 16.34 -9.73 7.52
N GLY A 77 16.10 -8.69 8.33
CA GLY A 77 16.91 -8.39 9.51
C GLY A 77 16.92 -9.54 10.52
N ARG A 78 15.78 -10.21 10.74
CA ARG A 78 15.69 -11.37 11.64
C ARG A 78 16.48 -12.57 11.14
N LEU A 79 16.42 -12.88 9.84
CA LEU A 79 17.17 -14.00 9.26
C LEU A 79 18.67 -13.77 9.35
N LEU A 80 19.12 -12.55 9.07
CA LEU A 80 20.52 -12.14 9.18
C LEU A 80 21.01 -12.23 10.63
N ALA A 81 20.24 -11.68 11.58
CA ALA A 81 20.57 -11.76 13.00
C ALA A 81 20.61 -13.20 13.53
N ALA A 82 19.65 -14.04 13.11
CA ALA A 82 19.64 -15.45 13.48
C ALA A 82 20.86 -16.19 12.93
N THR A 83 21.18 -16.00 11.65
CA THR A 83 22.35 -16.62 11.00
C THR A 83 23.65 -16.20 11.70
N GLY A 84 23.81 -14.92 12.01
CA GLY A 84 24.97 -14.43 12.78
C GLY A 84 25.07 -15.04 14.18
N SER A 85 23.94 -15.22 14.87
CA SER A 85 23.93 -15.85 16.21
C SER A 85 24.35 -17.32 16.18
N GLU A 86 23.95 -18.07 15.15
CA GLU A 86 24.36 -19.48 14.99
C GLU A 86 25.87 -19.57 14.70
N HIS A 87 26.41 -18.71 13.84
CA HIS A 87 27.87 -18.63 13.64
C HIS A 87 28.64 -18.31 14.93
N ALA A 88 28.14 -17.37 15.74
CA ALA A 88 28.76 -17.01 17.01
C ALA A 88 28.78 -18.19 18.01
N LYS A 89 27.70 -18.98 18.05
CA LYS A 89 27.63 -20.19 18.89
C LYS A 89 28.58 -21.28 18.40
N ALA A 90 28.63 -21.49 17.09
CA ALA A 90 29.54 -22.45 16.47
C ALA A 90 31.01 -22.11 16.77
N GLU A 91 31.38 -20.84 16.65
CA GLU A 91 32.72 -20.36 16.99
C GLU A 91 33.04 -20.53 18.47
N ALA A 92 32.12 -20.17 19.37
CA ALA A 92 32.30 -20.35 20.81
C ALA A 92 32.48 -21.83 21.18
N ALA A 93 31.69 -22.72 20.59
CA ALA A 93 31.80 -24.17 20.79
C ALA A 93 33.13 -24.73 20.27
N ALA A 94 33.57 -24.29 19.09
CA ALA A 94 34.84 -24.68 18.49
C ALA A 94 36.05 -24.19 19.31
N ALA A 95 35.96 -22.99 19.90
CA ALA A 95 37.00 -22.43 20.76
C ALA A 95 37.03 -23.04 22.18
N HIS A 96 36.11 -23.97 22.51
CA HIS A 96 35.87 -24.47 23.87
C HIS A 96 35.70 -23.34 24.91
N ALA A 97 35.26 -22.17 24.45
CA ALA A 97 34.99 -21.03 25.29
C ALA A 97 33.56 -21.13 25.81
N VAL A 98 33.32 -20.74 27.06
CA VAL A 98 31.96 -20.44 27.51
C VAL A 98 31.52 -19.23 26.70
N SER A 99 30.48 -19.40 25.87
CA SER A 99 29.91 -18.31 25.08
C SER A 99 29.53 -17.16 26.03
N ALA A 100 30.36 -16.12 26.06
CA ALA A 100 29.99 -14.89 26.75
C ALA A 100 28.79 -14.30 26.00
N TYR A 101 27.73 -13.95 26.73
CA TYR A 101 26.56 -13.28 26.17
C TYR A 101 26.99 -12.04 25.38
N SER A 102 26.86 -12.07 24.05
CA SER A 102 27.35 -11.03 23.14
C SER A 102 26.38 -9.85 22.98
N GLY A 103 25.42 -9.70 23.90
CA GLY A 103 24.32 -8.76 23.80
C GLY A 103 23.02 -9.43 23.32
N ARG A 104 21.91 -8.71 23.53
CA ARG A 104 20.57 -9.13 23.12
C ARG A 104 20.50 -8.97 21.60
N GLY A 105 20.37 -10.08 20.85
CA GLY A 105 20.11 -10.00 19.41
C GLY A 105 18.86 -9.17 19.14
N LEU A 106 18.69 -8.66 17.91
CA LEU A 106 17.49 -7.89 17.53
C LEU A 106 16.24 -8.68 17.91
N ASP A 107 15.51 -8.17 18.90
CA ASP A 107 14.22 -8.73 19.32
C ASP A 107 13.08 -8.08 18.52
N ASP A 108 11.87 -8.64 18.63
CA ASP A 108 10.73 -8.13 17.86
C ASP A 108 10.40 -6.67 18.17
N ASP A 109 10.77 -6.19 19.36
CA ASP A 109 10.51 -4.82 19.80
C ASP A 109 11.41 -3.79 19.11
N ALA A 110 12.49 -4.20 18.45
CA ALA A 110 13.38 -3.29 17.72
C ALA A 110 12.75 -2.78 16.40
N PHE A 111 11.89 -3.61 15.76
CA PHE A 111 11.33 -3.32 14.45
C PHE A 111 10.00 -2.58 14.53
N VAL A 112 9.73 -1.73 13.55
CA VAL A 112 8.48 -0.99 13.41
C VAL A 112 7.57 -1.69 12.41
N ARG A 113 6.28 -1.80 12.76
CA ARG A 113 5.21 -2.28 11.89
C ARG A 113 4.28 -1.13 11.57
N VAL A 114 3.75 -1.10 10.36
CA VAL A 114 2.85 -0.02 9.91
C VAL A 114 1.60 -0.60 9.28
N SER A 115 0.48 0.08 9.52
CA SER A 115 -0.79 -0.17 8.85
C SER A 115 -1.37 1.21 8.52
N PRO A 116 -0.98 1.80 7.38
CA PRO A 116 -1.41 3.15 7.03
C PRO A 116 -2.93 3.17 6.79
N PRO A 117 -3.64 4.24 7.24
CA PRO A 117 -5.05 4.39 6.93
C PRO A 117 -5.26 4.55 5.43
N ARG A 118 -6.44 4.16 4.94
CA ARG A 118 -6.81 4.40 3.56
C ARG A 118 -6.90 5.91 3.30
N PRO A 119 -6.29 6.43 2.22
CA PRO A 119 -6.46 7.82 1.80
C PRO A 119 -7.94 8.16 1.57
N PRO A 120 -8.35 9.42 1.79
CA PRO A 120 -9.69 9.86 1.42
C PRO A 120 -9.89 9.76 -0.10
N SER A 121 -11.15 9.71 -0.54
CA SER A 121 -11.46 9.72 -1.97
C SER A 121 -10.97 11.00 -2.62
N SER A 122 -10.39 10.87 -3.81
CA SER A 122 -10.00 12.00 -4.66
C SER A 122 -11.21 12.63 -5.37
N LEU A 123 -12.40 12.02 -5.35
CA LEU A 123 -13.59 12.58 -5.98
C LEU A 123 -14.26 13.64 -5.08
N GLY A 124 -14.61 14.81 -5.64
CA GLY A 124 -15.65 15.66 -5.03
C GLY A 124 -15.32 17.13 -4.72
N ALA A 125 -14.07 17.59 -4.79
CA ALA A 125 -13.81 19.04 -4.73
C ALA A 125 -14.35 19.71 -6.01
N GLN A 126 -14.65 21.00 -5.94
CA GLN A 126 -15.02 21.78 -7.11
C GLN A 126 -14.35 23.15 -6.99
N GLU A 127 -13.37 23.42 -7.86
CA GLU A 127 -12.86 24.76 -8.03
C GLU A 127 -13.94 25.69 -8.63
N PRO A 128 -13.91 27.01 -8.34
CA PRO A 128 -14.86 27.96 -8.87
C PRO A 128 -14.94 27.89 -10.41
N SER A 129 -16.16 27.76 -10.94
CA SER A 129 -16.40 27.74 -12.39
C SER A 129 -16.51 29.16 -12.96
N LEU A 130 -16.93 29.26 -14.24
CA LEU A 130 -17.24 30.55 -14.90
C LEU A 130 -18.62 31.14 -14.49
N GLY A 131 -19.29 30.55 -13.49
CA GLY A 131 -20.48 31.11 -12.83
C GLY A 131 -21.80 31.04 -13.61
N ALA A 132 -22.12 32.07 -14.38
CA ALA A 132 -23.29 32.08 -15.27
C ALA A 132 -22.90 31.71 -16.71
N VAL A 133 -21.63 31.89 -17.07
CA VAL A 133 -21.12 31.69 -18.42
C VAL A 133 -20.98 30.20 -18.72
N ASP A 134 -20.55 29.38 -17.77
CA ASP A 134 -20.49 27.92 -17.90
C ASP A 134 -21.88 27.30 -18.10
N ARG A 135 -22.89 27.70 -17.30
CA ARG A 135 -24.28 27.26 -17.47
C ARG A 135 -24.85 27.64 -18.83
N TRP A 136 -24.55 28.86 -19.29
CA TRP A 136 -24.99 29.27 -20.62
C TRP A 136 -24.25 28.55 -21.75
N ILE A 137 -22.94 28.27 -21.61
CA ILE A 137 -22.20 27.44 -22.58
C ILE A 137 -22.78 26.03 -22.61
N LEU A 138 -23.12 25.44 -21.46
CA LEU A 138 -23.78 24.12 -21.39
C LEU A 138 -25.08 24.08 -22.19
N ASP A 139 -25.88 25.16 -22.17
CA ASP A 139 -27.12 25.25 -22.97
C ASP A 139 -26.86 25.30 -24.49
N GLN A 140 -25.66 25.73 -24.92
CA GLN A 140 -25.32 25.87 -26.33
C GLN A 140 -24.39 24.77 -26.85
N VAL A 141 -23.65 24.12 -25.96
CA VAL A 141 -22.59 23.15 -26.26
C VAL A 141 -22.87 21.87 -25.49
N GLU A 142 -23.59 20.94 -26.13
CA GLU A 142 -23.89 19.65 -25.53
C GLU A 142 -22.60 18.92 -25.11
N GLY A 143 -22.59 18.43 -23.87
CA GLY A 143 -21.45 17.69 -23.32
C GLY A 143 -20.24 18.55 -22.95
N PHE A 144 -20.36 19.89 -22.97
CA PHE A 144 -19.36 20.77 -22.37
C PHE A 144 -19.16 20.45 -20.89
N VAL A 145 -17.91 20.58 -20.45
CA VAL A 145 -17.50 20.36 -19.07
C VAL A 145 -16.49 21.45 -18.74
N TRP A 146 -16.77 22.22 -17.69
CA TRP A 146 -15.72 22.99 -17.03
C TRP A 146 -14.98 22.05 -16.07
N PRO A 147 -13.68 21.78 -16.27
CA PRO A 147 -12.96 20.84 -15.43
C PRO A 147 -12.87 21.38 -14.00
N GLY A 148 -13.40 20.64 -13.03
CA GLY A 148 -13.60 21.11 -11.66
C GLY A 148 -12.50 20.74 -10.67
N GLY A 149 -11.49 19.97 -11.08
CA GLY A 149 -10.43 19.49 -10.19
C GLY A 149 -9.59 20.60 -9.57
N ASP A 150 -9.07 20.35 -8.36
CA ASP A 150 -8.18 21.27 -7.66
C ASP A 150 -6.74 21.00 -8.11
N VAL A 151 -6.25 21.88 -8.97
CA VAL A 151 -4.90 21.77 -9.57
C VAL A 151 -3.83 21.89 -8.48
N THR A 152 -4.03 22.78 -7.51
CA THR A 152 -3.05 22.98 -6.43
C THR A 152 -2.93 21.72 -5.58
N ALA A 153 -4.07 21.11 -5.22
CA ALA A 153 -4.10 19.85 -4.48
C ALA A 153 -3.51 18.69 -5.29
N LEU A 154 -3.79 18.60 -6.60
CA LEU A 154 -3.19 17.60 -7.49
C LEU A 154 -1.65 17.71 -7.53
N ARG A 155 -1.11 18.92 -7.70
CA ARG A 155 0.35 19.17 -7.70
C ARG A 155 1.00 18.92 -6.35
N ALA A 156 0.32 19.29 -5.26
CA ALA A 156 0.78 19.01 -3.90
C ALA A 156 0.85 17.50 -3.63
N THR A 157 -0.17 16.77 -4.10
CA THR A 157 -0.25 15.31 -4.03
C THR A 157 0.82 14.65 -4.90
N ALA A 158 1.02 15.11 -6.13
CA ALA A 158 2.11 14.65 -7.00
C ALA A 158 3.48 14.83 -6.33
N SER A 159 3.70 15.99 -5.70
CA SER A 159 4.93 16.26 -4.96
C SER A 159 5.11 15.36 -3.74
N ALA A 160 4.02 14.96 -3.07
CA ALA A 160 4.08 14.01 -1.96
C ALA A 160 4.49 12.61 -2.45
N TRP A 161 3.89 12.12 -3.53
CA TRP A 161 4.26 10.86 -4.17
C TRP A 161 5.71 10.86 -4.68
N ARG A 162 6.15 11.94 -5.33
CA ARG A 162 7.52 12.06 -5.85
C ARG A 162 8.57 12.04 -4.72
N ARG A 163 8.30 12.73 -3.61
CA ARG A 163 9.18 12.68 -2.43
C ARG A 163 9.22 11.29 -1.83
N ALA A 164 8.08 10.63 -1.72
CA ALA A 164 8.04 9.25 -1.24
C ALA A 164 8.81 8.31 -2.17
N ALA A 165 8.64 8.44 -3.49
CA ALA A 165 9.41 7.67 -4.48
C ALA A 165 10.92 7.81 -4.26
N ALA A 166 11.43 9.06 -4.18
CA ALA A 166 12.85 9.31 -3.95
C ALA A 166 13.35 8.78 -2.59
N SER A 167 12.53 8.89 -1.53
CA SER A 167 12.88 8.34 -0.21
C SER A 167 12.83 6.81 -0.17
N THR A 168 11.93 6.18 -0.92
CA THR A 168 11.86 4.71 -1.06
C THR A 168 13.07 4.22 -1.86
N ASP A 169 13.43 4.88 -2.96
CA ASP A 169 14.61 4.57 -3.76
C ASP A 169 15.89 4.53 -2.91
N GLY A 170 16.08 5.55 -2.04
CA GLY A 170 17.21 5.60 -1.10
C GLY A 170 17.25 4.48 -0.03
N LEU A 171 16.20 3.66 0.10
CA LEU A 171 16.28 2.45 0.94
C LEU A 171 17.19 1.39 0.31
N ALA A 172 17.40 1.42 -1.02
CA ALA A 172 18.30 0.51 -1.72
C ALA A 172 19.74 0.59 -1.17
N ASP A 173 20.20 1.79 -0.76
CA ASP A 173 21.52 2.00 -0.17
C ASP A 173 21.72 1.17 1.11
N HIS A 174 20.67 0.97 1.91
CA HIS A 174 20.74 0.15 3.12
C HIS A 174 20.86 -1.34 2.76
N VAL A 175 20.21 -1.76 1.68
CA VAL A 175 20.29 -3.14 1.19
C VAL A 175 21.66 -3.41 0.58
N ASP A 176 22.19 -2.48 -0.21
CA ASP A 176 23.55 -2.54 -0.77
C ASP A 176 24.62 -2.60 0.33
N ALA A 177 24.44 -1.82 1.40
CA ALA A 177 25.29 -1.92 2.59
C ALA A 177 25.21 -3.30 3.25
N ALA A 178 24.00 -3.86 3.41
CA ALA A 178 23.81 -5.19 3.98
C ALA A 178 24.50 -6.28 3.14
N ILE A 179 24.34 -6.24 1.81
CA ILE A 179 25.03 -7.14 0.87
C ILE A 179 26.54 -7.03 1.04
N THR A 180 27.08 -5.81 1.05
CA THR A 180 28.52 -5.57 1.23
C THR A 180 29.06 -6.17 2.53
N PHE A 181 28.31 -6.04 3.64
CA PHE A 181 28.69 -6.65 4.91
C PHE A 181 28.70 -8.18 4.86
N LEU A 182 27.78 -8.80 4.12
CA LEU A 182 27.76 -10.27 3.94
C LEU A 182 28.89 -10.76 3.04
N GLU A 183 29.13 -10.11 1.92
CA GLU A 183 30.18 -10.49 0.95
C GLU A 183 31.59 -10.40 1.52
N SER A 184 31.78 -9.60 2.58
CA SER A 184 33.03 -9.56 3.34
C SER A 184 33.29 -10.82 4.19
N GLN A 185 32.29 -11.68 4.38
CA GLN A 185 32.39 -12.92 5.16
C GLN A 185 32.75 -14.11 4.25
N ARG A 186 33.11 -15.27 4.82
CA ARG A 186 33.32 -16.52 4.06
C ARG A 186 32.54 -17.69 4.66
N SER A 187 31.42 -18.02 4.01
CA SER A 187 30.51 -19.10 4.41
C SER A 187 29.64 -19.55 3.21
N PRO A 188 29.17 -20.81 3.14
CA PRO A 188 28.39 -21.30 1.99
C PRO A 188 27.05 -20.59 1.74
N GLU A 189 26.44 -20.01 2.78
CA GLU A 189 25.13 -19.35 2.70
C GLU A 189 25.19 -17.88 2.24
N ILE A 190 26.38 -17.28 2.15
CA ILE A 190 26.53 -15.88 1.75
C ILE A 190 25.96 -15.59 0.37
N PRO A 191 26.23 -16.37 -0.70
CA PRO A 191 25.67 -16.09 -2.01
C PRO A 191 24.14 -16.11 -2.01
N VAL A 192 23.54 -17.08 -1.30
CA VAL A 192 22.07 -17.19 -1.20
C VAL A 192 21.48 -16.00 -0.43
N ALA A 193 22.15 -15.54 0.63
CA ALA A 193 21.69 -14.37 1.38
C ALA A 193 21.87 -13.06 0.59
N ALA A 194 22.95 -12.93 -0.18
CA ALA A 194 23.19 -11.78 -1.05
C ALA A 194 22.17 -11.72 -2.21
N ASP A 195 21.90 -12.85 -2.87
CA ASP A 195 20.88 -12.95 -3.93
C ASP A 195 19.50 -12.56 -3.39
N ALA A 196 19.14 -13.04 -2.20
CA ALA A 196 17.88 -12.67 -1.57
C ALA A 196 17.84 -11.15 -1.27
N LEU A 197 18.89 -10.57 -0.70
CA LEU A 197 18.92 -9.12 -0.50
C LEU A 197 18.87 -8.34 -1.82
N ALA A 198 19.45 -8.84 -2.91
CA ALA A 198 19.33 -8.25 -4.24
C ALA A 198 17.87 -8.27 -4.73
N ASP A 199 17.13 -9.36 -4.52
CA ASP A 199 15.69 -9.42 -4.82
C ASP A 199 14.90 -8.37 -4.01
N LEU A 200 15.24 -8.19 -2.72
CA LEU A 200 14.61 -7.16 -1.88
C LEU A 200 14.95 -5.74 -2.36
N ARG A 201 16.18 -5.51 -2.82
CA ARG A 201 16.60 -4.25 -3.43
C ARG A 201 15.79 -3.93 -4.68
N ASP A 202 15.56 -4.91 -5.54
CA ASP A 202 14.75 -4.73 -6.75
C ASP A 202 13.30 -4.40 -6.39
N LEU A 203 12.73 -5.05 -5.36
CA LEU A 203 11.38 -4.72 -4.86
C LEU A 203 11.28 -3.28 -4.34
N VAL A 204 12.33 -2.76 -3.70
CA VAL A 204 12.41 -1.37 -3.25
C VAL A 204 12.36 -0.41 -4.45
N LEU A 205 13.21 -0.64 -5.46
CA LEU A 205 13.31 0.21 -6.65
C LEU A 205 12.03 0.16 -7.49
N ASP A 206 11.46 -1.03 -7.69
CA ASP A 206 10.19 -1.20 -8.38
C ASP A 206 9.07 -0.46 -7.66
N THR A 207 9.01 -0.53 -6.32
CA THR A 207 8.02 0.21 -5.55
C THR A 207 8.21 1.71 -5.69
N ALA A 208 9.45 2.21 -5.61
CA ALA A 208 9.76 3.63 -5.82
C ALA A 208 9.31 4.12 -7.21
N TRP A 209 9.52 3.31 -8.26
CA TRP A 209 9.05 3.60 -9.61
C TRP A 209 7.52 3.74 -9.69
N GLN A 210 6.78 2.84 -9.04
CA GLN A 210 5.32 2.90 -9.03
C GLN A 210 4.79 4.15 -8.28
N LEU A 211 5.46 4.56 -7.19
CA LEU A 211 5.17 5.83 -6.50
C LEU A 211 5.43 7.04 -7.42
N GLY A 212 6.50 7.02 -8.22
CA GLY A 212 6.78 8.05 -9.22
C GLY A 212 5.73 8.10 -10.34
N SER A 213 5.20 6.94 -10.74
CA SER A 213 4.14 6.83 -11.73
C SER A 213 2.80 7.42 -11.25
N LEU A 214 2.47 7.25 -9.96
CA LEU A 214 1.35 7.96 -9.30
C LEU A 214 1.54 9.48 -9.35
N ALA A 215 2.74 9.97 -9.01
CA ALA A 215 3.04 11.40 -9.09
C ALA A 215 2.80 11.96 -10.50
N THR A 216 3.31 11.27 -11.51
CA THR A 216 3.18 11.68 -12.91
C THR A 216 1.72 11.66 -13.37
N ALA A 217 0.91 10.71 -12.92
CA ALA A 217 -0.52 10.70 -13.24
C ALA A 217 -1.27 11.90 -12.63
N CYS A 218 -0.94 12.31 -11.40
CA CYS A 218 -1.50 13.51 -10.79
C CYS A 218 -1.10 14.79 -11.55
N ASP A 219 0.16 14.89 -11.98
CA ASP A 219 0.65 16.02 -12.77
C ASP A 219 -0.01 16.09 -14.15
N ASP A 220 -0.05 14.98 -14.88
CA ASP A 220 -0.70 14.93 -16.21
C ASP A 220 -2.17 15.34 -16.14
N TYR A 221 -2.87 14.99 -15.05
CA TYR A 221 -4.25 15.40 -14.87
C TYR A 221 -4.37 16.90 -14.53
N ALA A 222 -3.50 17.42 -13.68
CA ALA A 222 -3.44 18.85 -13.37
C ALA A 222 -3.13 19.68 -14.63
N ASP A 223 -2.16 19.25 -15.45
CA ASP A 223 -1.81 19.86 -16.74
C ASP A 223 -3.01 19.87 -17.70
N ALA A 224 -3.75 18.76 -17.78
CA ALA A 224 -4.93 18.67 -18.64
C ALA A 224 -6.06 19.63 -18.19
N ILE A 225 -6.25 19.80 -16.88
CA ILE A 225 -7.22 20.75 -16.32
C ILE A 225 -6.81 22.18 -16.65
N ASP A 226 -5.56 22.57 -16.37
CA ASP A 226 -5.06 23.92 -16.60
C ASP A 226 -5.12 24.31 -18.07
N ASP A 227 -4.61 23.45 -18.96
CA ASP A 227 -4.62 23.69 -20.41
C ASP A 227 -6.05 23.85 -20.95
N THR A 228 -6.98 23.01 -20.47
CA THR A 228 -8.39 23.12 -20.88
C THR A 228 -9.02 24.41 -20.37
N ARG A 229 -8.76 24.79 -19.11
CA ARG A 229 -9.28 26.03 -18.51
C ARG A 229 -8.74 27.27 -19.22
N GLU A 230 -7.43 27.31 -19.48
CA GLU A 230 -6.76 28.41 -20.18
C GLU A 230 -7.28 28.57 -21.61
N ARG A 231 -7.30 27.48 -22.39
CA ARG A 231 -7.80 27.53 -23.78
C ARG A 231 -9.28 27.88 -23.87
N THR A 232 -10.10 27.40 -22.93
CA THR A 232 -11.51 27.78 -22.84
C THR A 232 -11.67 29.28 -22.58
N ARG A 233 -10.89 29.84 -21.64
CA ARG A 233 -10.89 31.29 -21.36
C ARG A 233 -10.46 32.09 -22.59
N ALA A 234 -9.39 31.69 -23.27
CA ALA A 234 -8.90 32.34 -24.48
C ALA A 234 -9.94 32.32 -25.62
N LEU A 235 -10.66 31.21 -25.81
CA LEU A 235 -11.76 31.12 -26.77
C LEU A 235 -12.89 32.08 -26.44
N LEU A 236 -13.23 32.21 -25.15
CA LEU A 236 -14.26 33.14 -24.70
C LEU A 236 -13.82 34.59 -24.92
N GLU A 237 -12.58 34.95 -24.62
CA GLU A 237 -12.04 36.29 -24.91
C GLU A 237 -12.00 36.59 -26.42
N GLU A 238 -11.70 35.61 -27.26
CA GLU A 238 -11.81 35.73 -28.72
C GLU A 238 -13.25 36.04 -29.14
N ILE A 239 -14.22 35.29 -28.63
CA ILE A 239 -15.65 35.49 -28.89
C ILE A 239 -16.11 36.87 -28.41
N GLY A 240 -15.71 37.28 -27.21
CA GLY A 240 -16.00 38.62 -26.66
C GLY A 240 -15.51 39.73 -27.57
N ARG A 241 -14.25 39.66 -28.03
CA ARG A 241 -13.65 40.64 -28.95
C ARG A 241 -14.34 40.72 -30.31
N MET A 242 -14.88 39.60 -30.82
CA MET A 242 -15.61 39.59 -32.09
C MET A 242 -17.01 40.21 -31.99
N ILE A 243 -17.57 40.28 -30.79
CA ILE A 243 -18.93 40.77 -30.52
C ILE A 243 -18.90 42.24 -30.05
N VAL A 244 -17.84 42.62 -29.32
CA VAL A 244 -17.58 43.98 -28.82
C VAL A 244 -16.08 44.28 -28.95
N GLU A 245 -15.70 45.39 -29.59
CA GLU A 245 -14.28 45.77 -29.71
C GLU A 245 -13.64 45.96 -28.32
N GLY A 246 -12.61 45.16 -28.01
CA GLY A 246 -11.66 45.42 -26.91
C GLY A 246 -11.98 44.88 -25.50
N VAL A 247 -12.65 43.73 -25.31
CA VAL A 247 -13.16 43.33 -23.97
C VAL A 247 -12.74 41.93 -23.44
N ALA A 248 -12.77 41.80 -22.10
CA ALA A 248 -12.51 40.61 -21.27
C ALA A 248 -13.76 39.75 -20.98
N ILE A 249 -13.58 38.54 -20.41
CA ILE A 249 -14.61 37.51 -20.13
C ILE A 249 -15.88 38.05 -19.41
N SER A 250 -15.77 39.10 -18.59
CA SER A 250 -16.89 39.66 -17.82
C SER A 250 -18.05 40.15 -18.68
N THR A 251 -17.81 40.59 -19.92
CA THR A 251 -18.90 41.05 -20.81
C THR A 251 -19.62 39.95 -21.54
N ILE A 252 -19.07 38.73 -21.64
CA ILE A 252 -19.87 37.57 -22.05
C ILE A 252 -20.96 37.33 -21.00
N ALA A 253 -20.60 37.36 -19.72
CA ALA A 253 -21.59 37.26 -18.64
C ALA A 253 -22.63 38.39 -18.70
N THR A 254 -22.21 39.62 -19.00
CA THR A 254 -23.12 40.77 -19.18
C THR A 254 -23.98 40.65 -20.46
N ALA A 255 -23.45 40.16 -21.58
CA ALA A 255 -24.18 39.96 -22.83
C ALA A 255 -25.21 38.82 -22.71
N ILE A 256 -24.91 37.80 -21.89
CA ILE A 256 -25.85 36.74 -21.52
C ILE A 256 -26.96 37.29 -20.61
N SER A 257 -26.62 38.21 -19.70
CA SER A 257 -27.56 38.82 -18.74
C SER A 257 -28.29 40.06 -19.30
N GLY A 258 -27.87 40.56 -20.46
CA GLY A 258 -28.16 41.91 -20.95
C GLY A 258 -29.41 41.97 -21.81
N SER A 259 -30.59 41.91 -21.18
CA SER A 259 -31.83 42.33 -21.84
C SER A 259 -32.07 43.85 -21.75
N LEU A 260 -31.22 44.64 -21.09
CA LEU A 260 -31.40 46.09 -20.97
C LEU A 260 -30.05 46.83 -20.92
N GLY A 261 -29.69 47.51 -22.02
CA GLY A 261 -28.72 48.62 -22.02
C GLY A 261 -27.44 48.44 -22.85
N GLY A 262 -27.55 48.48 -24.18
CA GLY A 262 -26.50 48.97 -25.08
C GLY A 262 -25.17 48.19 -25.13
N GLY A 263 -25.15 47.03 -25.76
CA GLY A 263 -23.92 46.33 -26.16
C GLY A 263 -24.18 44.87 -26.52
N ALA A 264 -24.21 44.56 -27.83
CA ALA A 264 -24.43 43.25 -28.47
C ALA A 264 -25.68 42.43 -28.05
N SER A 265 -26.44 41.94 -29.04
CA SER A 265 -27.56 41.04 -28.76
C SER A 265 -27.07 39.63 -28.39
N ALA A 266 -27.73 38.99 -27.41
CA ALA A 266 -27.48 37.59 -27.04
C ALA A 266 -27.46 36.64 -28.26
N THR A 267 -28.19 36.97 -29.33
CA THR A 267 -28.20 36.23 -30.61
C THR A 267 -26.84 36.23 -31.33
N ALA A 268 -26.08 37.33 -31.29
CA ALA A 268 -24.75 37.40 -31.89
C ALA A 268 -23.74 36.53 -31.12
N ALA A 269 -23.86 36.51 -29.78
CA ALA A 269 -23.05 35.64 -28.92
C ALA A 269 -23.33 34.15 -29.17
N VAL A 270 -24.60 33.77 -29.29
CA VAL A 270 -24.98 32.39 -29.67
C VAL A 270 -24.40 32.01 -31.03
N ALA A 271 -24.50 32.88 -32.04
CA ALA A 271 -23.97 32.59 -33.38
C ALA A 271 -22.45 32.37 -33.36
N LYS A 272 -21.70 33.17 -32.60
CA LYS A 272 -20.23 33.03 -32.49
C LYS A 272 -19.80 31.81 -31.69
N ILE A 273 -20.54 31.41 -30.66
CA ILE A 273 -20.29 30.13 -29.99
C ILE A 273 -20.54 28.97 -30.94
N ARG A 274 -21.65 28.98 -31.69
CA ARG A 274 -21.92 27.92 -32.69
C ARG A 274 -20.84 27.84 -33.76
N GLU A 275 -20.34 28.99 -34.22
CA GLU A 275 -19.21 29.06 -35.16
C GLU A 275 -17.95 28.40 -34.57
N LYS A 276 -17.67 28.61 -33.28
CA LYS A 276 -16.49 28.07 -32.59
C LYS A 276 -16.71 26.72 -31.91
N PHE A 277 -17.92 26.14 -32.00
CA PHE A 277 -18.32 24.88 -31.36
C PHE A 277 -17.31 23.73 -31.61
N PRO A 278 -16.77 23.51 -32.83
CA PRO A 278 -15.78 22.46 -33.05
C PRO A 278 -14.52 22.61 -32.19
N ARG A 279 -14.12 23.83 -31.83
CA ARG A 279 -12.95 24.09 -30.96
C ARG A 279 -13.24 23.68 -29.51
N PHE A 280 -14.45 23.95 -29.00
CA PHE A 280 -14.86 23.46 -27.68
C PHE A 280 -14.90 21.92 -27.63
N VAL A 281 -15.45 21.27 -28.66
CA VAL A 281 -15.46 19.80 -28.76
C VAL A 281 -14.03 19.24 -28.81
N ALA A 282 -13.12 19.87 -29.56
CA ALA A 282 -11.72 19.46 -29.61
C ALA A 282 -11.04 19.55 -28.24
N LEU A 283 -11.28 20.62 -27.47
CA LEU A 283 -10.75 20.76 -26.11
C LEU A 283 -11.25 19.66 -25.18
N LEU A 284 -12.55 19.36 -25.19
CA LEU A 284 -13.13 18.30 -24.36
C LEU A 284 -12.62 16.91 -24.75
N THR A 285 -12.40 16.69 -26.05
CA THR A 285 -11.84 15.43 -26.55
C THR A 285 -10.40 15.26 -26.10
N ALA A 286 -9.60 16.33 -26.17
CA ALA A 286 -8.22 16.34 -25.68
C ALA A 286 -8.17 16.09 -24.16
N LEU A 287 -9.00 16.79 -23.38
CA LEU A 287 -9.12 16.56 -21.94
C LEU A 287 -9.43 15.10 -21.61
N ARG A 288 -10.46 14.53 -22.25
CA ARG A 288 -10.85 13.12 -22.04
C ARG A 288 -9.72 12.15 -22.41
N ALA A 289 -8.96 12.43 -23.47
CA ALA A 289 -7.82 11.61 -23.86
C ALA A 289 -6.67 11.68 -22.83
N SER A 290 -6.36 12.87 -22.31
CA SER A 290 -5.36 13.03 -21.24
C SER A 290 -5.78 12.33 -19.96
N VAL A 291 -7.05 12.48 -19.56
CA VAL A 291 -7.62 11.79 -18.39
C VAL A 291 -7.58 10.27 -18.57
N ALA A 292 -7.92 9.76 -19.76
CA ALA A 292 -7.82 8.33 -20.06
C ALA A 292 -6.38 7.83 -19.97
N THR A 293 -5.41 8.62 -20.44
CA THR A 293 -3.98 8.30 -20.35
C THR A 293 -3.50 8.22 -18.90
N ALA A 294 -3.85 9.21 -18.07
CA ALA A 294 -3.55 9.22 -16.65
C ALA A 294 -4.21 8.02 -15.93
N SER A 295 -5.48 7.74 -16.22
CA SER A 295 -6.22 6.61 -15.65
C SER A 295 -5.60 5.27 -16.04
N ALA A 296 -5.20 5.09 -17.30
CA ALA A 296 -4.54 3.87 -17.77
C ALA A 296 -3.14 3.68 -17.15
N ARG A 297 -2.44 4.77 -16.80
CA ARG A 297 -1.20 4.67 -16.02
C ARG A 297 -1.51 4.16 -14.60
N LEU A 298 -2.51 4.71 -13.93
CA LEU A 298 -2.90 4.30 -12.57
C LEU A 298 -3.38 2.84 -12.51
N GLN A 299 -4.07 2.37 -13.56
CA GLN A 299 -4.45 0.96 -13.67
C GLN A 299 -3.23 0.05 -13.79
N ARG A 300 -2.25 0.40 -14.64
CA ARG A 300 -0.98 -0.33 -14.72
C ARG A 300 -0.23 -0.34 -13.39
N VAL A 301 -0.18 0.80 -12.70
CA VAL A 301 0.38 0.89 -11.35
C VAL A 301 -0.29 -0.12 -10.41
N LEU A 302 -1.62 -0.23 -10.46
CA LEU A 302 -2.35 -1.19 -9.61
C LEU A 302 -1.98 -2.64 -9.92
N ASP A 303 -1.89 -2.99 -11.20
CA ASP A 303 -1.52 -4.34 -11.65
C ASP A 303 -0.06 -4.67 -11.25
N ASP A 304 0.87 -3.75 -11.49
CA ASP A 304 2.28 -3.90 -11.13
C ASP A 304 2.45 -4.00 -9.60
N LEU A 305 1.70 -3.23 -8.82
CA LEU A 305 1.72 -3.33 -7.35
C LEU A 305 1.17 -4.67 -6.86
N ALA A 306 0.19 -5.26 -7.55
CA ALA A 306 -0.31 -6.58 -7.20
C ALA A 306 0.76 -7.67 -7.43
N ASP A 307 1.51 -7.57 -8.52
CA ASP A 307 2.65 -8.47 -8.79
C ASP A 307 3.78 -8.27 -7.77
N LEU A 308 4.16 -7.02 -7.49
CA LEU A 308 5.17 -6.69 -6.48
C LEU A 308 4.82 -7.27 -5.12
N ARG A 309 3.57 -7.10 -4.68
CA ARG A 309 3.12 -7.63 -3.39
C ARG A 309 3.17 -9.15 -3.35
N THR A 310 2.90 -9.82 -4.46
CA THR A 310 3.05 -11.29 -4.58
C THR A 310 4.51 -11.72 -4.41
N ARG A 311 5.46 -10.99 -5.00
CA ARG A 311 6.90 -11.22 -4.81
C ARG A 311 7.34 -10.96 -3.36
N VAL A 312 6.81 -9.91 -2.71
CA VAL A 312 7.08 -9.60 -1.30
C VAL A 312 6.56 -10.67 -0.34
N GLU A 313 5.49 -11.40 -0.67
CA GLU A 313 4.97 -12.47 0.20
C GLU A 313 6.03 -13.52 0.56
N GLY A 314 7.00 -13.76 -0.33
CA GLY A 314 8.15 -14.63 -0.05
C GLY A 314 8.94 -14.21 1.19
N TRP A 315 9.09 -12.90 1.41
CA TRP A 315 9.76 -12.32 2.58
C TRP A 315 8.91 -12.33 3.84
N LEU A 316 7.60 -12.12 3.68
CA LEU A 316 6.64 -12.08 4.77
C LEU A 316 6.37 -13.46 5.40
N ARG A 317 6.63 -14.52 4.63
CA ARG A 317 6.35 -15.90 5.01
C ARG A 317 7.57 -16.69 5.43
N VAL A 318 8.77 -16.11 5.56
CA VAL A 318 9.97 -16.89 5.93
C VAL A 318 9.96 -17.23 7.43
N PRO A 319 9.79 -18.51 7.82
CA PRO A 319 10.08 -18.93 9.18
C PRO A 319 11.60 -19.02 9.35
N ALA A 320 12.17 -18.26 10.28
CA ALA A 320 13.61 -18.33 10.56
C ALA A 320 13.93 -19.71 11.17
N ARG A 321 14.66 -20.59 10.48
CA ARG A 321 14.97 -21.93 11.01
C ARG A 321 16.30 -21.92 11.77
N ASN A 322 16.41 -22.69 12.85
CA ASN A 322 17.68 -22.89 13.57
C ASN A 322 18.54 -24.01 12.92
N GLU A 323 19.75 -24.24 13.45
CA GLU A 323 20.71 -25.26 12.99
C GLU A 323 20.15 -26.70 12.95
N ARG A 324 19.04 -26.98 13.63
CA ARG A 324 18.36 -28.29 13.65
C ARG A 324 17.19 -28.37 12.66
N GLY A 325 16.98 -27.33 11.84
CA GLY A 325 15.87 -27.22 10.92
C GLY A 325 14.53 -26.86 11.59
N GLU A 326 14.53 -26.50 12.88
CA GLU A 326 13.32 -26.12 13.60
C GLU A 326 12.90 -24.69 13.23
N LEU A 327 11.63 -24.53 12.89
CA LEU A 327 11.00 -23.24 12.59
C LEU A 327 11.00 -22.35 13.86
N ARG A 328 11.65 -21.20 13.83
CA ARG A 328 11.18 -20.02 14.59
C ARG A 328 10.01 -19.47 13.81
N HIS A 329 8.84 -19.78 14.33
CA HIS A 329 7.57 -19.37 13.77
C HIS A 329 7.56 -17.85 13.54
N PRO A 330 7.16 -17.35 12.35
CA PRO A 330 6.99 -15.92 12.07
C PRO A 330 5.70 -15.38 12.70
N LEU A 331 5.39 -15.82 13.92
CA LEU A 331 4.23 -15.38 14.69
C LEU A 331 4.46 -13.92 15.12
N ALA A 332 3.82 -12.98 14.40
CA ALA A 332 3.17 -11.79 14.97
C ALA A 332 2.57 -10.92 13.84
N TRP A 333 1.56 -11.45 13.15
CA TRP A 333 0.53 -10.63 12.46
C TRP A 333 -0.63 -10.30 13.43
N LEU A 334 -0.32 -10.15 14.70
CA LEU A 334 -1.24 -9.67 15.73
C LEU A 334 -0.72 -8.29 16.12
N SER A 335 -1.58 -7.28 16.15
CA SER A 335 -1.22 -6.04 16.85
C SER A 335 -0.86 -6.41 18.30
N LYS A 336 0.04 -5.65 18.95
CA LYS A 336 0.34 -5.82 20.38
C LYS A 336 -0.91 -5.79 21.29
N ASP A 337 -2.05 -5.36 20.74
CA ASP A 337 -3.33 -5.24 21.42
C ASP A 337 -4.31 -6.40 21.13
N ALA A 338 -3.89 -7.43 20.38
CA ALA A 338 -4.78 -8.52 20.01
C ALA A 338 -5.16 -9.37 21.23
N ARG A 339 -6.42 -9.25 21.65
CA ARG A 339 -6.95 -9.92 22.84
C ARG A 339 -8.01 -10.94 22.46
N PHE A 340 -7.94 -12.09 23.11
CA PHE A 340 -9.00 -13.09 23.09
C PHE A 340 -10.08 -12.71 24.10
N GLU A 341 -11.32 -12.60 23.62
CA GLU A 341 -12.50 -12.50 24.48
C GLU A 341 -13.34 -13.77 24.34
N ALA A 342 -13.60 -14.43 25.45
CA ALA A 342 -14.50 -15.58 25.47
C ALA A 342 -15.93 -15.10 25.13
N SER A 343 -16.47 -15.60 24.03
CA SER A 343 -17.84 -15.26 23.66
C SER A 343 -18.84 -15.85 24.67
N PRO A 344 -19.85 -15.09 25.15
CA PRO A 344 -20.92 -15.62 26.02
C PRO A 344 -21.72 -16.78 25.40
N LYS A 345 -21.61 -16.97 24.07
CA LYS A 345 -22.28 -18.03 23.31
C LYS A 345 -21.54 -19.38 23.35
N HIS A 346 -20.28 -19.42 23.77
CA HIS A 346 -19.43 -20.60 23.76
C HIS A 346 -19.02 -20.96 25.19
N GLY A 347 -19.69 -21.94 25.79
CA GLY A 347 -19.33 -22.45 27.12
C GLY A 347 -18.13 -23.41 27.07
N SER A 348 -17.67 -23.85 28.25
CA SER A 348 -16.61 -24.87 28.42
C SER A 348 -17.04 -26.27 27.99
N ARG A 349 -18.29 -26.46 27.57
CA ARG A 349 -18.84 -27.68 26.96
C ARG A 349 -19.73 -27.29 25.76
N PRO A 350 -19.85 -28.15 24.73
CA PRO A 350 -20.79 -27.94 23.63
C PRO A 350 -22.22 -27.85 24.17
N ASN A 351 -23.02 -26.88 23.70
CA ASN A 351 -24.45 -26.79 24.02
C ASN A 351 -25.26 -26.66 22.73
N GLY A 352 -25.97 -27.73 22.36
CA GLY A 352 -26.85 -27.76 21.19
C GLY A 352 -26.14 -27.43 19.87
N ARG A 353 -26.34 -26.22 19.35
CA ARG A 353 -25.82 -25.73 18.05
C ARG A 353 -24.52 -24.92 18.15
N ALA A 354 -24.01 -24.65 19.36
CA ALA A 354 -22.81 -23.85 19.57
C ALA A 354 -21.60 -24.73 19.92
N ALA A 355 -20.49 -24.53 19.20
CA ALA A 355 -19.23 -25.18 19.50
C ALA A 355 -18.67 -24.73 20.88
N ALA A 356 -17.79 -25.53 21.46
CA ALA A 356 -17.11 -25.17 22.70
C ALA A 356 -16.16 -23.97 22.48
N GLY A 357 -15.99 -23.17 23.52
CA GLY A 357 -14.94 -22.15 23.55
C GLY A 357 -13.56 -22.81 23.73
N PRO A 358 -12.48 -22.21 23.21
CA PRO A 358 -11.14 -22.77 23.34
C PRO A 358 -10.66 -22.72 24.78
N ARG A 359 -10.03 -23.80 25.24
CA ARG A 359 -9.52 -23.91 26.62
C ARG A 359 -8.31 -23.00 26.89
N ASN A 360 -7.45 -22.79 25.90
CA ASN A 360 -6.31 -21.86 25.97
C ASN A 360 -6.47 -20.69 24.98
N GLY A 361 -7.61 -20.00 25.02
CA GLY A 361 -8.00 -19.05 23.95
C GLY A 361 -6.97 -17.96 23.60
N GLN A 362 -6.34 -17.32 24.59
CA GLN A 362 -5.31 -16.29 24.34
C GLN A 362 -4.02 -16.89 23.77
N GLN A 363 -3.52 -17.97 24.34
CA GLN A 363 -2.32 -18.67 23.83
C GLN A 363 -2.56 -19.21 22.41
N ALA A 364 -3.72 -19.84 22.17
CA ALA A 364 -4.10 -20.32 20.86
C ALA A 364 -4.27 -19.18 19.85
N LEU A 365 -4.70 -17.98 20.29
CA LEU A 365 -4.74 -16.80 19.43
C LEU A 365 -3.32 -16.34 19.07
N GLU A 366 -2.41 -16.29 20.04
CA GLU A 366 -1.00 -15.93 19.83
C GLU A 366 -0.29 -16.89 18.88
N ASP A 367 -0.59 -18.19 18.98
CA ASP A 367 -0.04 -19.26 18.14
C ASP A 367 -0.80 -19.43 16.81
N SER A 368 -1.84 -18.62 16.55
CA SER A 368 -2.69 -18.76 15.37
C SER A 368 -2.07 -18.19 14.09
N VAL A 369 -2.45 -18.78 12.97
CA VAL A 369 -2.08 -18.34 11.62
C VAL A 369 -3.26 -17.68 10.91
N ALA A 370 -2.99 -16.65 10.10
CA ALA A 370 -4.03 -15.99 9.30
C ALA A 370 -4.55 -16.95 8.21
N VAL A 371 -5.86 -17.01 8.02
CA VAL A 371 -6.47 -17.87 6.98
C VAL A 371 -6.23 -17.29 5.58
N ASN A 372 -6.34 -15.97 5.43
CA ASN A 372 -5.87 -15.25 4.25
C ASN A 372 -5.61 -13.77 4.64
N PRO A 373 -4.33 -13.36 4.80
CA PRO A 373 -4.00 -12.02 5.30
C PRO A 373 -4.38 -10.89 4.35
N SER A 374 -4.64 -11.18 3.06
CA SER A 374 -5.01 -10.17 2.07
C SER A 374 -6.51 -9.85 2.04
N THR A 375 -7.36 -10.72 2.62
CA THR A 375 -8.82 -10.59 2.47
C THR A 375 -9.60 -10.76 3.76
N THR A 376 -9.00 -11.24 4.85
CA THR A 376 -9.70 -11.47 6.11
C THR A 376 -8.76 -11.39 7.31
N THR A 377 -9.30 -10.93 8.44
CA THR A 377 -8.61 -10.96 9.73
C THR A 377 -8.81 -12.29 10.45
N ARG A 378 -9.60 -13.22 9.90
CA ARG A 378 -9.86 -14.55 10.46
C ARG A 378 -8.57 -15.36 10.59
N ARG A 379 -8.44 -16.05 11.72
CA ARG A 379 -7.27 -16.86 12.07
C ARG A 379 -7.66 -18.28 12.45
N VAL A 380 -6.70 -19.19 12.39
CA VAL A 380 -6.87 -20.58 12.80
C VAL A 380 -5.62 -21.06 13.55
N ALA A 381 -5.79 -21.85 14.60
CA ALA A 381 -4.71 -22.43 15.38
C ALA A 381 -4.95 -23.92 15.62
N TYR A 382 -3.89 -24.62 16.01
CA TYR A 382 -3.96 -25.95 16.61
C TYR A 382 -3.29 -25.89 17.98
N ASP A 383 -4.05 -26.15 19.04
CA ASP A 383 -3.55 -26.23 20.39
C ASP A 383 -3.06 -27.66 20.66
N GLY A 384 -1.74 -27.85 20.63
CA GLY A 384 -1.12 -29.16 20.85
C GLY A 384 -1.27 -29.71 22.28
N LYS A 385 -1.71 -28.91 23.26
CA LYS A 385 -1.96 -29.39 24.64
C LYS A 385 -3.36 -29.97 24.79
N THR A 386 -4.33 -29.43 24.06
CA THR A 386 -5.74 -29.86 24.13
C THR A 386 -6.20 -30.62 22.89
N GLU A 387 -5.34 -30.70 21.87
CA GLU A 387 -5.58 -31.24 20.54
C GLU A 387 -6.77 -30.56 19.82
N GLU A 388 -7.00 -29.28 20.12
CA GLU A 388 -8.12 -28.49 19.58
C GLU A 388 -7.70 -27.66 18.37
N PHE A 389 -8.52 -27.66 17.32
CA PHE A 389 -8.43 -26.61 16.30
C PHE A 389 -9.28 -25.43 16.72
N VAL A 390 -8.71 -24.24 16.74
CA VAL A 390 -9.42 -23.03 17.17
C VAL A 390 -9.51 -22.06 16.00
N VAL A 391 -10.72 -21.63 15.67
CA VAL A 391 -10.96 -20.60 14.67
C VAL A 391 -11.27 -19.29 15.37
N PHE A 392 -10.58 -18.22 14.98
CA PHE A 392 -10.73 -16.89 15.55
C PHE A 392 -11.35 -15.93 14.56
N ASP A 393 -12.43 -15.28 14.99
CA ASP A 393 -13.10 -14.21 14.29
C ASP A 393 -12.88 -12.90 15.03
N GLU A 394 -12.42 -11.88 14.31
CA GLU A 394 -12.28 -10.53 14.87
C GLU A 394 -13.65 -9.87 14.95
N THR A 395 -14.02 -9.38 16.14
CA THR A 395 -15.31 -8.73 16.38
C THR A 395 -15.21 -7.22 16.41
N THR A 396 -14.14 -6.70 16.98
CA THR A 396 -13.69 -5.31 16.87
C THR A 396 -12.19 -5.31 16.62
N PRO A 397 -11.61 -4.24 16.05
CA PRO A 397 -10.18 -4.20 15.76
C PRO A 397 -9.33 -4.60 16.98
N GLY A 398 -8.57 -5.69 16.85
CA GLY A 398 -7.74 -6.27 17.91
C GLY A 398 -8.48 -7.17 18.92
N VAL A 399 -9.76 -7.49 18.74
CA VAL A 399 -10.52 -8.36 19.66
C VAL A 399 -11.04 -9.58 18.92
N PHE A 400 -10.63 -10.77 19.38
CA PHE A 400 -10.94 -12.02 18.73
C PHE A 400 -11.80 -12.92 19.59
N HIS A 401 -12.84 -13.47 18.99
CA HIS A 401 -13.61 -14.57 19.56
C HIS A 401 -13.17 -15.88 18.91
N GLY A 402 -12.82 -16.85 19.74
CA GLY A 402 -12.41 -18.19 19.30
C GLY A 402 -13.50 -19.22 19.52
N HIS A 403 -13.59 -20.19 18.63
CA HIS A 403 -14.41 -21.38 18.81
C HIS A 403 -13.69 -22.62 18.31
N VAL A 404 -13.89 -23.75 18.99
CA VAL A 404 -13.25 -25.02 18.65
C VAL A 404 -13.95 -25.66 17.45
N ARG A 405 -13.17 -26.25 16.55
CA ARG A 405 -13.62 -27.06 15.41
C ARG A 405 -12.84 -28.36 15.38
N SER A 406 -13.42 -29.37 14.74
CA SER A 406 -12.67 -30.53 14.27
C SER A 406 -12.01 -30.24 12.92
N TRP A 407 -10.97 -31.00 12.57
CA TRP A 407 -10.26 -30.85 11.29
C TRP A 407 -11.20 -30.87 10.07
N GLY A 408 -12.19 -31.76 10.07
CA GLY A 408 -13.17 -31.89 8.98
C GLY A 408 -14.17 -30.74 8.88
N GLU A 409 -14.33 -29.93 9.94
CA GLU A 409 -15.19 -28.75 9.95
C GLU A 409 -14.43 -27.47 9.55
N LEU A 410 -13.10 -27.54 9.44
CA LEU A 410 -12.30 -26.43 8.91
C LEU A 410 -12.51 -26.28 7.41
N SER A 411 -12.61 -25.04 6.95
CA SER A 411 -12.59 -24.76 5.51
C SER A 411 -11.27 -25.18 4.87
N HIS A 412 -11.26 -25.47 3.57
CA HIS A 412 -10.03 -25.78 2.84
C HIS A 412 -8.95 -24.69 2.98
N ALA A 413 -9.36 -23.42 3.05
CA ALA A 413 -8.42 -22.33 3.28
C ALA A 413 -7.74 -22.41 4.66
N MET A 414 -8.50 -22.75 5.71
CA MET A 414 -7.97 -22.94 7.08
C MET A 414 -7.06 -24.16 7.16
N GLN A 415 -7.47 -25.29 6.57
CA GLN A 415 -6.67 -26.51 6.53
C GLN A 415 -5.33 -26.25 5.82
N ARG A 416 -5.38 -25.59 4.66
CA ARG A 416 -4.19 -25.20 3.91
C ARG A 416 -3.29 -24.27 4.71
N ALA A 417 -3.85 -23.25 5.37
CA ALA A 417 -3.06 -22.32 6.20
C ALA A 417 -2.28 -23.05 7.32
N LEU A 418 -2.90 -24.02 8.01
CA LEU A 418 -2.23 -24.80 9.04
C LEU A 418 -1.16 -25.75 8.48
N VAL A 419 -1.41 -26.36 7.32
CA VAL A 419 -0.47 -27.28 6.64
C VAL A 419 0.73 -26.53 6.08
N GLU A 420 0.50 -25.39 5.42
CA GLU A 420 1.56 -24.52 4.90
C GLU A 420 2.42 -23.95 6.04
N ALA A 421 1.79 -23.64 7.19
CA ALA A 421 2.50 -23.23 8.38
C ALA A 421 3.28 -24.36 9.08
N GLY A 422 3.14 -25.61 8.64
CA GLY A 422 3.83 -26.76 9.23
C GLY A 422 3.35 -27.14 10.63
N VAL A 423 2.17 -26.69 11.03
CA VAL A 423 1.58 -26.97 12.34
C VAL A 423 1.01 -28.39 12.39
N VAL A 424 0.40 -28.82 11.28
CA VAL A 424 -0.21 -30.16 11.12
C VAL A 424 0.06 -30.72 9.73
N ASP A 425 -0.02 -32.03 9.57
CA ASP A 425 0.06 -32.70 8.27
C ASP A 425 -1.24 -32.55 7.45
N ARG A 426 -1.24 -33.03 6.20
CA ARG A 426 -2.42 -32.99 5.31
C ARG A 426 -3.65 -33.73 5.86
N LYS A 427 -3.48 -34.52 6.92
CA LYS A 427 -4.56 -35.26 7.59
C LYS A 427 -4.97 -34.61 8.92
N GLY A 428 -4.45 -33.42 9.24
CA GLY A 428 -4.74 -32.70 10.48
C GLY A 428 -4.08 -33.31 11.70
N ARG A 429 -3.00 -34.09 11.53
CA ARG A 429 -2.24 -34.63 12.67
C ARG A 429 -1.10 -33.69 13.02
N ALA A 430 -0.90 -33.45 14.31
CA ALA A 430 0.22 -32.66 14.79
C ALA A 430 1.52 -33.16 14.18
N MET A 431 2.33 -32.23 13.64
CA MET A 431 3.68 -32.58 13.24
C MET A 431 4.54 -32.67 14.50
N THR A 432 4.74 -33.90 15.01
CA THR A 432 5.59 -34.13 16.18
C THR A 432 7.06 -33.90 15.83
N ARG A 433 7.75 -33.14 16.70
CA ARG A 433 9.22 -33.14 16.82
C ARG A 433 9.70 -34.59 16.86
N GLY A 434 10.46 -35.01 15.85
CA GLY A 434 11.11 -36.31 15.86
C GLY A 434 12.16 -36.36 16.96
N GLY A 435 11.99 -37.25 17.93
CA GLY A 435 13.04 -37.68 18.82
C GLY A 435 13.88 -38.78 18.16
N SER A 436 15.17 -38.53 18.01
CA SER A 436 16.32 -39.41 18.25
C SER A 436 17.60 -38.69 17.88
#